data_AF-A0A5F0LRR6-F1
#
_entry.id   AF-A0A5F0LRR6-F1
#
_cell.length_a   1.000
_cell.length_b   1.000
_cell.length_c   1.000
_cell.angle_alpha   90.00
_cell.angle_beta   90.00
_cell.angle_gamma   90.00
#
_symmetry.space_group_name_H-M   'P 1'
#
loop_
_entity.id
_entity.type
_entity.pdbx_description
1 polymer ?
#
loop_
_entity_poly.entity_id
_entity_poly.type
_entity_poly.pdbx_seq_one_letter_code
_entity_poly.pdbx_strand_id
1 'polypeptide(L)'
;MKLSEKHPNGMGLVEVRKFLHAGPHSFPRTLDLVADPAEELRITLHAGEIVGEALRKVLSRYGQRGGVGRMCSGTARKLHYHRMVTTGDNYRPYDYGPPDVLAGTITFVTGAITVGQNQDGK
;
A
#
# COMPACT_ATOMS: atom_id res chain seq x y z
N MET A 1 -25.13 2.81 31.33
CA MET A 1 -24.59 1.54 31.87
C MET A 1 -25.64 0.46 31.63
N LYS A 2 -25.49 -0.35 30.58
CA LYS A 2 -26.34 -1.53 30.36
C LYS A 2 -25.42 -2.75 30.27
N LEU A 3 -25.69 -3.71 31.15
CA LEU A 3 -24.98 -4.97 31.32
C LEU A 3 -25.09 -5.79 30.03
N SER A 4 -23.96 -6.20 29.46
CA SER A 4 -23.94 -7.21 28.41
C SER A 4 -24.09 -8.59 29.04
N GLU A 5 -25.02 -9.38 28.53
CA GLU A 5 -25.20 -10.78 28.90
C GLU A 5 -23.92 -11.57 28.67
N LYS A 6 -23.47 -12.30 29.69
CA LYS A 6 -22.32 -13.21 29.60
C LYS A 6 -22.76 -14.50 28.91
N HIS A 7 -22.16 -14.83 27.77
CA HIS A 7 -22.25 -16.17 27.18
C HIS A 7 -21.49 -17.20 28.05
N PRO A 8 -21.96 -18.47 28.18
CA PRO A 8 -21.43 -19.41 29.17
C PRO A 8 -20.15 -20.15 28.75
N ASN A 9 -19.57 -19.85 27.59
CA ASN A 9 -18.31 -20.44 27.15
C ASN A 9 -17.30 -19.32 26.92
N GLY A 10 -16.19 -19.35 27.66
CA GLY A 10 -15.17 -18.29 27.79
C GLY A 10 -14.36 -17.91 26.54
N MET A 11 -14.95 -17.99 25.34
CA MET A 11 -14.51 -17.21 24.20
C MET A 11 -15.44 -16.01 24.10
N GLY A 12 -15.07 -14.90 24.73
CA GLY A 12 -15.72 -13.63 24.45
C GLY A 12 -15.66 -13.39 22.94
N LEU A 13 -16.82 -13.32 22.29
CA LEU A 13 -16.89 -12.79 20.93
C LEU A 13 -16.37 -11.36 21.01
N VAL A 14 -15.14 -11.14 20.55
CA VAL A 14 -14.61 -9.80 20.40
C VAL A 14 -15.50 -9.13 19.37
N GLU A 15 -16.25 -8.12 19.81
CA GLU A 15 -17.07 -7.32 18.91
C GLU A 15 -16.17 -6.78 17.78
N VAL A 16 -16.34 -7.33 16.58
CA VAL A 16 -15.53 -6.95 15.42
C VAL A 16 -15.95 -5.53 15.04
N ARG A 17 -15.07 -4.55 15.30
CA ARG A 17 -15.30 -3.16 14.93
C ARG A 17 -15.65 -3.09 13.44
N LYS A 18 -16.83 -2.56 13.11
CA LYS A 18 -17.27 -2.36 11.73
C LYS A 18 -16.42 -1.27 11.08
N PHE A 19 -15.54 -1.65 10.17
CA PHE A 19 -14.78 -0.72 9.35
C PHE A 19 -15.68 -0.12 8.27
N LEU A 20 -15.86 1.21 8.28
CA LEU A 20 -16.55 1.94 7.22
C LEU A 20 -15.51 2.48 6.25
N HIS A 21 -15.46 1.95 5.02
CA HIS A 21 -14.56 2.47 3.99
C HIS A 21 -14.85 3.94 3.71
N ALA A 22 -13.81 4.78 3.76
CA ALA A 22 -13.92 6.18 3.37
C ALA A 22 -14.05 6.29 1.85
N GLY A 23 -15.28 6.41 1.35
CA GLY A 23 -15.58 6.63 -0.06
C GLY A 23 -16.99 6.19 -0.41
N PRO A 24 -17.63 6.82 -1.42
CA PRO A 24 -18.89 6.33 -1.95
C PRO A 24 -18.70 4.92 -2.50
N HIS A 25 -19.71 4.07 -2.34
CA HIS A 25 -19.71 2.76 -2.98
C HIS A 25 -19.56 2.93 -4.50
N SER A 26 -18.52 2.34 -5.08
CA SER A 26 -18.38 2.25 -6.52
C SER A 26 -19.29 1.14 -7.05
N PHE A 27 -20.28 1.52 -7.86
CA PHE A 27 -21.16 0.60 -8.57
C PHE A 27 -21.05 0.85 -10.09
N PRO A 28 -21.01 -0.21 -10.93
CA PRO A 28 -20.88 -1.63 -10.55
C PRO A 28 -19.51 -1.94 -9.94
N ARG A 29 -19.46 -2.92 -9.02
CA ARG A 29 -18.18 -3.38 -8.45
C ARG A 29 -17.37 -4.04 -9.55
N THR A 30 -16.20 -3.50 -9.88
CA THR A 30 -15.22 -4.17 -10.74
C THR A 30 -14.74 -5.43 -10.02
N LEU A 31 -15.13 -6.60 -10.52
CA LEU A 31 -14.69 -7.90 -10.00
C LEU A 31 -13.38 -8.35 -10.64
N ASP A 32 -13.18 -7.98 -11.90
CA ASP A 32 -11.99 -8.27 -12.69
C ASP A 32 -11.77 -7.15 -13.72
N LEU A 33 -10.51 -6.85 -14.00
CA LEU A 33 -10.09 -5.93 -15.04
C LEU A 33 -8.80 -6.50 -15.65
N VAL A 34 -8.93 -7.08 -16.84
CA VAL A 34 -7.77 -7.51 -17.60
C VAL A 34 -7.17 -6.28 -18.29
N ALA A 35 -5.92 -5.97 -17.96
CA ALA A 35 -5.17 -4.95 -18.70
C ALA A 35 -4.88 -5.47 -20.11
N ASP A 36 -5.25 -4.68 -21.13
CA ASP A 36 -4.92 -4.96 -22.52
C ASP A 36 -4.36 -3.68 -23.18
N PRO A 37 -3.07 -3.65 -23.55
CA PRO A 37 -2.08 -4.72 -23.46
C PRO A 37 -1.53 -4.90 -22.03
N ALA A 38 -1.38 -6.13 -21.55
CA ALA A 38 -0.60 -6.41 -20.35
C ALA A 38 0.90 -6.44 -20.70
N GLU A 39 1.66 -5.48 -20.19
CA GLU A 39 3.11 -5.40 -20.42
C GLU A 39 3.89 -5.79 -19.17
N GLU A 40 4.90 -6.65 -19.34
CA GLU A 40 5.85 -6.99 -18.28
C GLU A 40 7.17 -6.21 -18.49
N LEU A 41 7.57 -5.45 -17.48
CA LEU A 41 8.76 -4.61 -17.54
C LEU A 41 9.82 -5.09 -16.56
N ARG A 42 11.07 -5.19 -17.03
CA ARG A 42 12.25 -5.33 -16.18
C ARG A 42 12.99 -4.00 -16.10
N ILE A 43 12.91 -3.34 -14.95
CA ILE A 43 13.50 -2.02 -14.73
C ILE A 43 14.75 -2.16 -13.86
N THR A 44 15.87 -1.63 -14.36
CA THR A 44 17.10 -1.47 -13.58
C THR A 44 17.32 0.01 -13.33
N LEU A 45 17.45 0.41 -12.06
CA LEU A 45 17.73 1.78 -11.68
C LEU A 45 19.25 1.98 -11.54
N HIS A 46 19.72 3.15 -11.96
CA HIS A 46 21.11 3.53 -11.80
C HIS A 46 21.42 3.95 -10.37
N ALA A 47 22.70 3.84 -9.98
CA ALA A 47 23.14 4.28 -8.67
C ALA A 47 22.86 5.78 -8.47
N GLY A 48 22.30 6.14 -7.31
CA GLY A 48 21.95 7.52 -6.98
C GLY A 48 20.55 7.95 -7.39
N GLU A 49 19.81 7.15 -8.17
CA GLU A 49 18.43 7.48 -8.52
C GLU A 49 17.46 7.31 -7.34
N ILE A 50 16.47 8.21 -7.27
CA ILE A 50 15.34 8.08 -6.36
C ILE A 50 14.31 7.16 -7.02
N VAL A 51 14.01 6.03 -6.38
CA VAL A 51 13.17 4.95 -6.92
C VAL A 51 11.84 5.48 -7.46
N GLY A 52 11.11 6.29 -6.68
CA GLY A 52 9.80 6.80 -7.09
C GLY A 52 9.86 7.69 -8.34
N GLU A 53 10.85 8.58 -8.43
CA GLU A 53 11.01 9.48 -9.57
C GLU A 53 11.42 8.72 -10.83
N ALA A 54 12.38 7.80 -10.70
CA ALA A 54 12.86 7.00 -11.81
C ALA A 54 11.77 6.06 -12.35
N LEU A 55 11.01 5.41 -11.46
CA LEU A 55 9.86 4.60 -11.86
C LEU A 55 8.79 5.44 -12.56
N ARG A 56 8.44 6.62 -12.02
CA ARG A 56 7.46 7.51 -12.68
C ARG A 56 7.92 7.91 -14.08
N LYS A 57 9.21 8.20 -14.28
CA LYS A 57 9.79 8.53 -15.59
C LYS A 57 9.76 7.38 -16.58
N VAL A 58 9.96 6.14 -16.12
CA VAL A 58 9.85 4.94 -16.98
C VAL A 58 8.39 4.70 -17.33
N LEU A 59 7.52 4.69 -16.33
CA LEU A 59 6.11 4.35 -16.47
C LEU A 59 5.30 5.42 -17.24
N SER A 60 5.73 6.68 -17.25
CA SER A 60 5.07 7.75 -18.04
C SER A 60 5.11 7.51 -19.55
N ARG A 61 5.95 6.58 -20.02
CA ARG A 61 6.01 6.17 -21.44
C ARG A 61 4.90 5.17 -21.80
N TYR A 62 4.27 4.59 -20.80
CA TYR A 62 3.25 3.56 -20.93
C TYR A 62 1.89 4.17 -20.58
N GLY A 63 0.85 3.82 -21.34
CA GLY A 63 -0.52 4.30 -21.11
C GLY A 63 -1.24 3.64 -19.93
N GLN A 64 -0.58 2.70 -19.25
CA GLN A 64 -1.13 1.91 -18.15
C GLN A 64 -1.28 2.76 -16.88
N ARG A 65 -2.48 2.70 -16.26
CA ARG A 65 -2.85 3.51 -15.08
C ARG A 65 -2.56 2.83 -13.74
N GLY A 66 -2.12 1.57 -13.78
CA GLY A 66 -1.79 0.80 -12.59
C GLY A 66 -1.00 -0.45 -12.93
N GLY A 67 -0.32 -0.99 -11.93
CA GLY A 67 0.50 -2.19 -12.07
C GLY A 67 1.03 -2.68 -10.74
N VAL A 68 1.56 -3.90 -10.77
CA VAL A 68 2.25 -4.50 -9.63
C VAL A 68 3.64 -4.93 -10.06
N GLY A 69 4.58 -4.88 -9.13
CA GLY A 69 5.96 -5.25 -9.39
C GLY A 69 6.62 -5.84 -8.16
N ARG A 70 7.78 -6.46 -8.40
CA ARG A 70 8.63 -7.01 -7.35
C ARG A 70 10.00 -6.34 -7.41
N MET A 71 10.53 -5.96 -6.25
CA MET A 71 11.93 -5.61 -6.12
C MET A 71 12.75 -6.90 -6.08
N CYS A 72 13.44 -7.20 -7.17
CA CYS A 72 14.16 -8.47 -7.33
C CYS A 72 15.50 -8.48 -6.58
N SER A 73 16.21 -7.35 -6.54
CA SER A 73 17.49 -7.19 -5.84
C SER A 73 17.87 -5.70 -5.80
N GLY A 74 18.83 -5.35 -4.95
CA GLY A 74 19.45 -4.03 -4.97
C GLY A 74 19.82 -3.51 -3.59
N THR A 75 20.39 -2.32 -3.56
CA THR A 75 20.69 -1.61 -2.33
C THR A 75 20.21 -0.16 -2.42
N ALA A 76 19.96 0.45 -1.26
CA ALA A 76 19.72 1.88 -1.13
C ALA A 76 20.65 2.48 -0.07
N ARG A 77 20.91 3.79 -0.18
CA ARG A 77 21.64 4.56 0.83
C ARG A 77 20.74 5.23 1.87
N LYS A 78 19.46 5.38 1.52
CA LYS A 78 18.44 5.99 2.35
C LYS A 78 17.07 5.38 2.03
N LEU A 79 16.30 5.08 3.07
CA LEU A 79 14.91 4.60 2.94
C LEU A 79 14.04 5.43 3.86
N HIS A 80 12.94 5.96 3.32
CA HIS A 80 11.85 6.56 4.08
C HIS A 80 10.69 5.59 4.04
N TYR A 81 10.14 5.23 5.19
CA TYR A 81 8.97 4.35 5.26
C TYR A 81 8.09 4.73 6.43
N HIS A 82 6.84 4.30 6.36
CA HIS A 82 5.87 4.49 7.42
C HIS A 82 5.49 3.14 7.99
N ARG A 83 5.32 3.07 9.31
CA ARG A 83 4.71 1.92 9.98
C ARG A 83 3.25 2.23 10.24
N MET A 84 2.40 1.22 10.16
CA MET A 84 1.01 1.38 10.60
C MET A 84 0.99 1.55 12.12
N VAL A 85 0.23 2.54 12.58
CA VAL A 85 -0.01 2.81 14.01
C VAL A 85 -1.50 2.70 14.28
N THR A 86 -1.84 2.27 15.49
CA THR A 86 -3.22 2.33 15.97
C THR A 86 -3.60 3.78 16.24
N THR A 87 -4.79 4.19 15.83
CA THR A 87 -5.33 5.51 16.11
C THR A 87 -6.36 5.45 17.25
N GLY A 88 -6.73 6.63 17.77
CA GLY A 88 -7.92 6.79 18.61
C GLY A 88 -9.23 6.98 17.83
N ASP A 89 -9.19 6.93 16.49
CA ASP A 89 -10.35 7.13 15.63
C ASP A 89 -11.24 5.89 15.63
N ASN A 90 -12.53 6.09 15.93
CA ASN A 90 -13.52 5.02 16.00
C ASN A 90 -13.83 4.38 14.63
N TYR A 91 -13.59 5.09 13.54
CA TYR A 91 -13.85 4.68 12.15
C TYR A 91 -12.59 4.28 11.39
N ARG A 92 -11.43 4.85 11.75
CA ARG A 92 -10.14 4.55 11.13
C ARG A 92 -9.13 4.03 12.15
N PRO A 93 -9.21 2.76 12.60
CA PRO A 93 -8.40 2.24 13.69
C PRO A 93 -6.90 2.18 13.41
N TYR A 94 -6.49 2.32 12.14
CA TYR A 94 -5.08 2.33 11.73
C TYR A 94 -4.79 3.47 10.76
N ASP A 95 -3.61 4.07 10.93
CA ASP A 95 -3.07 5.05 9.99
C ASP A 95 -1.56 4.86 9.81
N TYR A 96 -0.96 5.57 8.86
CA TYR A 96 0.47 5.66 8.73
C TYR A 96 1.04 6.57 9.83
N GLY A 97 1.98 6.05 10.60
CA GLY A 97 2.74 6.83 11.57
C GLY A 97 3.67 7.86 10.90
N PRO A 98 4.44 8.61 11.70
CA PRO A 98 5.46 9.51 11.18
C PRO A 98 6.50 8.72 10.34
N PRO A 99 7.15 9.39 9.36
CA PRO A 99 8.15 8.73 8.54
C PRO A 99 9.37 8.33 9.38
N ASP A 100 9.75 7.07 9.29
CA ASP A 100 11.04 6.57 9.73
C ASP A 100 12.07 6.75 8.60
N VAL A 101 13.28 7.20 8.97
CA VAL A 101 14.39 7.35 8.02
C VAL A 101 15.51 6.41 8.40
N LEU A 102 15.82 5.46 7.52
CA LEU A 102 17.02 4.64 7.60
C LEU A 102 18.08 5.21 6.67
N ALA A 103 19.29 5.36 7.17
CA ALA A 103 20.45 5.80 6.41
C ALA A 103 21.59 4.78 6.55
N GLY A 104 22.41 4.66 5.50
CA GLY A 104 23.47 3.66 5.41
C GLY A 104 23.20 2.66 4.29
N THR A 105 24.02 1.60 4.19
CA THR A 105 23.79 0.55 3.18
C THR A 105 22.61 -0.32 3.59
N ILE A 106 21.53 -0.28 2.81
CA ILE A 106 20.33 -1.07 3.02
C ILE A 106 20.21 -2.05 1.86
N THR A 107 20.15 -3.35 2.15
CA THR A 107 19.98 -4.40 1.14
C THR A 107 18.52 -4.79 1.02
N PHE A 108 17.98 -4.80 -0.19
CA PHE A 108 16.64 -5.31 -0.45
C PHE A 108 16.67 -6.83 -0.56
N VAL A 109 16.09 -7.52 0.42
CA VAL A 109 15.92 -8.99 0.40
C VAL A 109 14.69 -9.36 -0.42
N THR A 110 13.60 -8.61 -0.25
CA THR A 110 12.36 -8.74 -1.00
C THR A 110 11.57 -7.44 -0.91
N GLY A 111 10.71 -7.19 -1.88
CA GLY A 111 9.78 -6.07 -1.85
C GLY A 111 8.73 -6.22 -2.92
N ALA A 112 7.51 -5.76 -2.63
CA ALA A 112 6.46 -5.60 -3.62
C ALA A 112 6.18 -4.12 -3.77
N ILE A 113 5.85 -3.71 -4.99
CA ILE A 113 5.39 -2.37 -5.29
C ILE A 113 4.04 -2.46 -5.99
N THR A 114 3.10 -1.62 -5.56
CA THR A 114 1.87 -1.36 -6.28
C THR A 114 1.97 0.05 -6.82
N VAL A 115 1.72 0.21 -8.11
CA VAL A 115 1.66 1.49 -8.78
C VAL A 115 0.22 1.73 -9.18
N GLY A 116 -0.25 2.95 -8.90
CA GLY A 116 -1.52 3.45 -9.35
C GLY A 116 -1.42 4.95 -9.54
N GLN A 117 -2.23 5.48 -10.44
CA GLN A 117 -2.39 6.92 -10.61
C GLN A 117 -3.62 7.41 -9.84
N ASN A 118 -3.53 8.61 -9.28
CA ASN A 118 -4.73 9.28 -8.80
C ASN A 118 -5.59 9.81 -9.98
N GLN A 119 -6.73 10.43 -9.68
CA GLN A 119 -7.65 11.01 -10.69
C GLN A 119 -6.99 12.07 -11.60
N ASP A 120 -5.89 12.67 -11.16
CA ASP A 120 -5.13 13.67 -11.92
C ASP A 120 -3.99 13.03 -12.73
N GLY A 121 -3.87 11.70 -12.74
CA GLY A 121 -2.79 10.97 -13.43
C GLY A 121 -1.44 11.00 -12.70
N LYS A 122 -1.40 11.37 -11.41
CA LYS A 122 -0.15 11.52 -10.63
C LYS A 122 0.19 10.31 -9.78
#